data_AF-H2YPZ6-F1
#
_entry.id   AF-H2YPZ6-F1
#
_cell.length_a   1.000
_cell.length_b   1.000
_cell.length_c   1.000
_cell.angle_alpha   90.00
_cell.angle_beta   90.00
_cell.angle_gamma   90.00
#
_symmetry.space_group_name_H-M   'P 1'
#
loop_
_entity.id
_entity.type
_entity.pdbx_description
1 polymer ?
#
loop_
_entity_poly.entity_id
_entity_poly.type
_entity_poly.pdbx_seq_one_letter_code
_entity_poly.pdbx_strand_id
1 'polypeptide(L)'
;MEIGTNTPEIIKYMAPDYRNLSMLSKLLEIADACFSRDNKTTVNMCRKSLLGKLQKAKPYKIALKQLQLYNATDSPVKYKHAFAALNASVVALCKTEQPDLQNLQADDIIPPPHPCQCVGVGLVRGIDHDSGVIYVLSDLSLDQLLTVDCIIRGNSAVPEPLMLEQGKMDSSGGSLYVTKNFPYETVGAGMFKVHRKFSKLTRDGK
;
A
#
# COMPACT_ATOMS: atom_id res chain seq x y z
N MET A 1 5.95 -14.02 48.94
CA MET A 1 5.50 -12.98 47.99
C MET A 1 6.66 -12.80 47.01
N GLU A 2 6.73 -13.65 45.98
CA GLU A 2 7.84 -13.63 45.02
C GLU A 2 7.55 -12.58 43.95
N ILE A 3 8.40 -11.55 43.90
CA ILE A 3 8.36 -10.52 42.87
C ILE A 3 9.01 -11.12 41.64
N GLY A 4 8.20 -11.62 40.71
CA GLY A 4 8.65 -12.14 39.42
C GLY A 4 9.39 -11.05 38.65
N THR A 5 10.68 -11.27 38.41
CA THR A 5 11.54 -10.39 37.62
C THR A 5 11.17 -10.52 36.14
N ASN A 6 10.20 -9.71 35.69
CA ASN A 6 9.89 -9.55 34.27
C ASN A 6 11.09 -8.92 33.55
N THR A 7 11.99 -9.76 33.05
CA THR A 7 13.03 -9.34 32.10
C THR A 7 12.35 -8.93 30.80
N PRO A 8 12.65 -7.75 30.23
CA PRO A 8 12.00 -7.30 29.00
C PRO A 8 12.39 -8.23 27.85
N GLU A 9 11.40 -8.85 27.22
CA GLU A 9 11.59 -9.71 26.06
C GLU A 9 12.06 -8.85 24.87
N ILE A 10 13.29 -9.07 24.41
CA ILE A 10 13.86 -8.35 23.27
C ILE A 10 13.30 -8.96 21.99
N ILE A 11 12.24 -8.35 21.46
CA ILE A 11 11.69 -8.69 20.14
C ILE A 11 12.66 -8.18 19.07
N LYS A 12 13.24 -9.09 18.29
CA LYS A 12 14.07 -8.76 17.13
C LYS A 12 13.19 -8.69 15.88
N TYR A 13 13.12 -7.51 15.28
CA TYR A 13 12.44 -7.32 14.00
C TYR A 13 13.38 -7.63 12.83
N MET A 14 12.83 -8.22 11.78
CA MET A 14 13.54 -8.48 10.53
C MET A 14 13.38 -7.31 9.57
N ALA A 15 14.24 -7.22 8.55
CA ALA A 15 14.15 -6.16 7.54
C ALA A 15 12.74 -5.98 6.90
N PRO A 16 11.96 -7.06 6.61
CA PRO A 16 10.57 -6.92 6.15
C PRO A 16 9.65 -6.23 7.15
N ASP A 17 9.82 -6.48 8.45
CA ASP A 17 8.99 -5.89 9.49
C ASP A 17 9.21 -4.38 9.55
N TYR A 18 10.47 -3.93 9.50
CA TYR A 18 10.80 -2.50 9.46
C TYR A 18 10.22 -1.81 8.22
N ARG A 19 10.27 -2.46 7.05
CA ARG A 19 9.65 -1.91 5.82
C ARG A 19 8.14 -1.79 5.96
N ASN A 20 7.48 -2.81 6.49
CA ASN A 20 6.03 -2.78 6.72
C ASN A 20 5.66 -1.68 7.73
N LEU A 21 6.39 -1.54 8.83
CA LEU A 21 6.16 -0.48 9.82
C LEU A 21 6.36 0.91 9.23
N SER A 22 7.43 1.11 8.46
CA SER A 22 7.68 2.38 7.75
C SER A 22 6.55 2.71 6.77
N MET A 23 6.08 1.70 6.02
CA MET A 23 4.97 1.84 5.08
C MET A 23 3.65 2.18 5.78
N LEU A 24 3.33 1.50 6.89
CA LEU A 24 2.14 1.81 7.70
C LEU A 24 2.19 3.22 8.28
N SER A 25 3.37 3.66 8.74
CA SER A 25 3.58 5.04 9.19
C SER A 25 3.27 6.03 8.07
N LYS A 26 3.76 5.78 6.86
CA LYS A 26 3.50 6.66 5.72
C LYS A 26 2.02 6.68 5.32
N LEU A 27 1.34 5.54 5.34
CA LEU A 27 -0.10 5.46 5.07
C LEU A 27 -0.93 6.18 6.14
N LEU A 28 -0.47 6.22 7.39
CA LEU A 28 -1.10 7.01 8.44
C LEU A 28 -0.96 8.51 8.18
N GLU A 29 0.21 8.99 7.76
CA GLU A 29 0.40 10.38 7.33
C GLU A 29 -0.56 10.75 6.20
N ILE A 30 -0.67 9.90 5.17
CA ILE A 30 -1.63 10.08 4.07
C ILE A 30 -3.07 10.16 4.59
N ALA A 31 -3.45 9.26 5.49
CA ALA A 31 -4.80 9.22 6.05
C ALA A 31 -5.12 10.50 6.85
N ASP A 32 -4.18 10.96 7.66
CA ASP A 32 -4.34 12.16 8.48
C ASP A 32 -4.35 13.44 7.62
N ALA A 33 -3.52 13.51 6.58
CA ALA A 33 -3.53 14.61 5.62
C ALA A 33 -4.86 14.69 4.86
N CYS A 34 -5.37 13.56 4.35
CA CYS A 34 -6.67 13.51 3.68
C CYS A 34 -7.80 13.94 4.61
N PHE A 35 -7.79 13.47 5.86
CA PHE A 35 -8.80 13.84 6.85
C PHE A 35 -8.74 15.33 7.22
N SER A 36 -7.55 15.90 7.36
CA SER A 36 -7.34 17.31 7.66
C SER A 36 -7.82 18.22 6.53
N ARG A 37 -7.69 17.78 5.27
CA ARG A 37 -8.22 18.50 4.10
C ARG A 37 -9.74 18.53 4.08
N ASP A 38 -10.38 17.45 4.50
CA ASP A 38 -11.84 17.30 4.40
C ASP A 38 -12.59 18.00 5.57
N ASN A 39 -11.94 18.25 6.72
CA ASN A 39 -12.57 18.83 7.92
C ASN A 39 -11.89 20.12 8.41
N LYS A 40 -12.49 21.29 8.11
CA LYS A 40 -12.13 22.59 8.73
C LYS A 40 -12.55 22.73 10.20
N THR A 41 -13.25 21.77 10.80
CA THR A 41 -13.82 21.93 12.15
C THR A 41 -13.97 20.59 12.87
N THR A 42 -13.66 20.59 14.17
CA THR A 42 -13.77 19.50 15.18
C THR A 42 -12.76 18.35 15.12
N VAL A 43 -11.65 18.57 15.84
CA VAL A 43 -10.72 17.56 16.34
C VAL A 43 -11.40 16.77 17.48
N ASN A 44 -12.39 15.94 17.15
CA ASN A 44 -12.75 14.86 18.06
C ASN A 44 -11.85 13.69 17.69
N MET A 45 -10.88 13.46 18.56
CA MET A 45 -9.78 12.49 18.50
C MET A 45 -10.32 11.08 18.20
N CYS A 46 -10.61 10.82 16.94
CA CYS A 46 -11.20 9.55 16.56
C CYS A 46 -10.04 8.56 16.43
N ARG A 47 -9.86 7.74 17.46
CA ARG A 47 -9.13 6.47 17.42
C ARG A 47 -9.85 5.49 16.45
N LYS A 48 -10.07 5.91 15.21
CA LYS A 48 -10.42 5.01 14.12
C LYS A 48 -9.14 4.31 13.72
N SER A 49 -9.24 3.00 13.50
CA SER A 49 -8.14 2.24 12.94
C SER A 49 -7.67 2.89 11.63
N LEU A 50 -6.39 2.71 11.29
CA LEU A 50 -5.80 3.25 10.06
C LEU A 50 -6.66 2.90 8.84
N LEU A 51 -7.14 1.65 8.77
CA LEU A 51 -8.06 1.20 7.75
C LEU A 51 -9.33 2.05 7.66
N GLY A 52 -9.98 2.31 8.80
CA GLY A 52 -11.20 3.12 8.85
C GLY A 52 -10.97 4.59 8.42
N LYS A 53 -9.77 5.14 8.65
CA LYS A 53 -9.40 6.48 8.15
C LYS A 53 -9.21 6.44 6.63
N LEU A 54 -8.44 5.48 6.10
CA LEU A 54 -8.18 5.33 4.66
C LEU A 54 -9.47 5.07 3.86
N GLN A 55 -10.38 4.25 4.38
CA GLN A 55 -11.68 3.97 3.74
C GLN A 55 -12.61 5.19 3.72
N LYS A 56 -12.51 6.10 4.69
CA LYS A 56 -13.36 7.30 4.75
C LYS A 56 -12.75 8.51 4.04
N ALA A 57 -11.43 8.53 3.86
CA ALA A 57 -10.71 9.62 3.21
C ALA A 57 -11.17 9.83 1.75
N LYS A 58 -11.38 11.08 1.35
CA LYS A 58 -11.74 11.42 -0.04
C LYS A 58 -10.51 11.32 -0.95
N PRO A 59 -10.50 10.49 -2.01
CA PRO A 59 -9.38 10.43 -2.95
C PRO A 59 -9.38 11.59 -3.94
N TYR A 60 -8.20 11.90 -4.47
CA TYR A 60 -8.04 12.72 -5.66
C TYR A 60 -8.43 11.89 -6.89
N LYS A 61 -9.17 12.50 -7.81
CA LYS A 61 -9.55 11.90 -9.10
C LYS A 61 -8.59 12.38 -10.16
N ILE A 62 -7.85 11.47 -10.79
CA ILE A 62 -6.83 11.82 -11.79
C ILE A 62 -7.08 11.00 -13.06
N ALA A 63 -7.11 11.66 -14.21
CA ALA A 63 -7.25 10.97 -15.50
C ALA A 63 -5.91 10.35 -15.89
N LEU A 64 -5.87 9.04 -16.12
CA LEU A 64 -4.61 8.36 -16.44
C LEU A 64 -4.03 8.85 -17.78
N LYS A 65 -4.87 9.30 -18.71
CA LYS A 65 -4.46 9.89 -20.00
C LYS A 65 -3.63 11.17 -19.87
N GLN A 66 -3.72 11.87 -18.73
CA GLN A 66 -2.96 13.09 -18.47
C GLN A 66 -1.60 12.81 -17.82
N LEU A 67 -1.29 11.54 -17.57
CA LEU A 67 -0.10 11.11 -16.85
C LEU A 67 0.72 10.15 -17.71
N GLN A 68 2.03 10.28 -17.61
CA GLN A 68 2.96 9.26 -18.06
C GLN A 68 2.95 8.10 -17.06
N LEU A 69 3.00 6.87 -17.56
CA LEU A 69 2.98 5.67 -16.74
C LEU A 69 4.28 4.90 -16.93
N TYR A 70 4.95 4.62 -15.81
CA TYR A 70 6.16 3.81 -15.79
C TYR A 70 6.03 2.63 -14.85
N ASN A 71 6.78 1.57 -15.16
CA ASN A 71 6.80 0.35 -14.37
C ASN A 71 8.23 0.10 -13.86
N ALA A 72 8.44 0.30 -12.56
CA ALA A 72 9.70 0.06 -11.88
C ALA A 72 9.84 -1.39 -11.36
N THR A 73 9.10 -2.33 -11.96
CA THR A 73 9.12 -3.74 -11.57
C THR A 73 9.72 -4.59 -12.68
N ASP A 74 10.37 -5.70 -12.30
CA ASP A 74 10.93 -6.66 -13.25
C ASP A 74 9.85 -7.41 -14.05
N SER A 75 8.58 -7.33 -13.62
CA SER A 75 7.44 -7.91 -14.33
C SER A 75 6.93 -6.95 -15.42
N PRO A 76 7.10 -7.26 -16.71
CA PRO A 76 6.56 -6.42 -17.78
C PRO A 76 5.03 -6.48 -17.77
N VAL A 77 4.40 -5.32 -17.93
CA VAL A 77 2.93 -5.18 -17.95
C VAL A 77 2.53 -4.49 -19.25
N LYS A 78 1.58 -5.08 -19.99
CA LYS A 78 0.99 -4.44 -21.16
C LYS A 78 0.05 -3.31 -20.75
N TYR A 79 -0.04 -2.26 -21.55
CA TYR A 79 -0.84 -1.09 -21.24
C TYR A 79 -2.33 -1.40 -21.04
N LYS A 80 -2.90 -2.39 -21.76
CA LYS A 80 -4.28 -2.88 -21.52
C LYS A 80 -4.53 -3.41 -20.10
N HIS A 81 -3.48 -3.79 -19.38
CA HIS A 81 -3.53 -4.24 -17.99
C HIS A 81 -3.06 -3.17 -17.00
N ALA A 82 -2.77 -1.93 -17.46
CA ALA A 82 -2.30 -0.83 -16.62
C ALA A 82 -3.22 -0.60 -15.42
N PHE A 83 -4.52 -0.48 -15.66
CA PHE A 83 -5.49 -0.30 -14.58
C PHE A 83 -5.48 -1.46 -13.59
N ALA A 84 -5.57 -2.70 -14.06
CA ALA A 84 -5.51 -3.86 -13.17
C ALA A 84 -4.21 -3.90 -12.33
N ALA A 85 -3.09 -3.49 -12.92
CA ALA A 85 -1.79 -3.46 -12.27
C ALA A 85 -1.62 -2.29 -11.27
N LEU A 86 -2.34 -1.18 -11.47
CA LEU A 86 -2.37 -0.03 -10.58
C LEU A 86 -3.37 -0.21 -9.43
N ASN A 87 -4.40 -1.03 -9.58
CA ASN A 87 -5.43 -1.17 -8.56
C ASN A 87 -4.85 -1.72 -7.25
N ALA A 88 -5.23 -1.12 -6.13
CA ALA A 88 -4.71 -1.47 -4.80
C ALA A 88 -3.16 -1.48 -4.72
N SER A 89 -2.49 -0.60 -5.47
CA SER A 89 -1.04 -0.45 -5.45
C SER A 89 -0.61 0.87 -4.80
N VAL A 90 0.62 0.89 -4.31
CA VAL A 90 1.28 2.13 -3.91
C VAL A 90 2.22 2.57 -5.03
N VAL A 91 2.04 3.82 -5.43
CA VAL A 91 2.70 4.42 -6.57
C VAL A 91 3.53 5.63 -6.14
N ALA A 92 4.59 5.93 -6.88
CA ALA A 92 5.26 7.21 -6.77
C ALA A 92 4.57 8.24 -7.68
N LEU A 93 4.39 9.44 -7.15
CA LEU A 93 3.86 10.60 -7.85
C LEU A 93 5.05 11.50 -8.21
N CYS A 94 5.33 11.64 -9.49
CA CYS A 94 6.55 12.23 -9.99
C CYS A 94 6.30 13.37 -10.98
N LYS A 95 7.32 14.20 -11.13
CA LYS A 95 7.41 15.26 -12.14
C LYS A 95 8.56 14.99 -13.09
N THR A 96 8.29 15.14 -14.37
CA THR A 96 9.23 14.86 -15.47
C THR A 96 9.71 16.18 -16.10
N GLU A 97 10.91 16.19 -16.66
CA GLU A 97 11.43 17.36 -17.38
C GLU A 97 10.98 17.37 -18.86
N GLN A 98 10.58 16.22 -19.39
CA GLN A 98 10.02 16.04 -20.73
C GLN A 98 8.50 15.91 -20.68
N PRO A 99 7.75 16.92 -21.14
CA PRO A 99 6.29 16.95 -21.02
C PRO A 99 5.55 16.08 -22.05
N ASP A 100 6.25 15.43 -22.98
CA ASP A 100 5.61 14.67 -24.05
C ASP A 100 4.86 13.46 -23.47
N LEU A 101 3.53 13.51 -23.56
CA LEU A 101 2.67 12.42 -23.13
C LEU A 101 2.98 11.17 -23.96
N GLN A 102 3.14 10.05 -23.28
CA GLN A 102 3.34 8.77 -23.94
C GLN A 102 2.07 8.39 -24.73
N ASN A 103 2.24 8.05 -26.00
CA ASN A 103 1.17 7.51 -26.82
C ASN A 103 1.21 5.98 -26.83
N LEU A 104 1.01 5.38 -25.65
CA LEU A 104 1.00 3.91 -25.48
C LEU A 104 -0.26 3.30 -26.10
N GLN A 105 -0.07 2.29 -26.93
CA GLN A 105 -1.14 1.43 -27.44
C GLN A 105 -1.42 0.27 -26.47
N ALA A 106 -2.58 -0.37 -26.62
CA ALA A 106 -3.05 -1.39 -25.68
C ALA A 106 -2.09 -2.59 -25.49
N ASP A 107 -1.38 -2.99 -26.54
CA ASP A 107 -0.42 -4.11 -26.50
C ASP A 107 1.02 -3.69 -26.19
N ASP A 108 1.29 -2.39 -26.08
CA ASP A 108 2.61 -1.88 -25.72
C ASP A 108 2.94 -2.23 -24.26
N ILE A 109 4.22 -2.47 -24.00
CA ILE A 109 4.71 -2.71 -22.65
C ILE A 109 4.94 -1.36 -21.98
N ILE A 110 4.47 -1.21 -20.74
CA ILE A 110 4.72 -0.02 -19.93
C ILE A 110 6.23 0.12 -19.72
N PRO A 111 6.84 1.26 -20.10
CA PRO A 111 8.29 1.43 -20.06
C PRO A 111 8.84 1.49 -18.62
N PRO A 112 10.14 1.18 -18.43
CA PRO A 112 10.82 1.44 -17.18
C PRO A 112 10.95 2.94 -16.92
N PRO A 113 11.03 3.39 -15.66
CA PRO A 113 11.13 4.81 -15.34
C PRO A 113 12.46 5.40 -15.80
N HIS A 114 12.43 6.63 -16.32
CA HIS A 114 13.61 7.47 -16.51
C HIS A 114 13.84 8.35 -15.26
N PRO A 115 14.99 9.02 -15.13
CA PRO A 115 15.23 9.99 -14.07
C PRO A 115 14.12 11.06 -14.03
N CYS A 116 13.50 11.24 -12.87
CA CYS A 116 12.44 12.22 -12.63
C CYS A 116 12.42 12.59 -11.15
N GLN A 117 11.76 13.71 -10.83
CA GLN A 117 11.64 14.15 -9.44
C GLN A 117 10.43 13.48 -8.78
N CYS A 118 10.67 12.66 -7.76
CA CYS A 118 9.60 12.13 -6.92
C CYS A 118 9.06 13.24 -6.01
N VAL A 119 7.79 13.59 -6.19
CA VAL A 119 7.10 14.60 -5.39
C VAL A 119 6.53 13.96 -4.12
N GLY A 120 6.03 12.72 -4.22
CA GLY A 120 5.49 11.98 -3.09
C GLY A 120 5.01 10.58 -3.46
N VAL A 121 4.24 9.98 -2.57
CA VAL A 121 3.65 8.65 -2.76
C VAL A 121 2.12 8.72 -2.71
N GLY A 122 1.49 7.80 -3.44
CA GLY A 122 0.04 7.70 -3.51
C GLY A 122 -0.42 6.26 -3.34
N LEU A 123 -1.54 6.07 -2.63
CA LEU A 123 -2.27 4.81 -2.57
C LEU A 123 -3.41 4.86 -3.57
N VAL A 124 -3.38 3.98 -4.58
CA VAL A 124 -4.47 3.83 -5.55
C VAL A 124 -5.61 3.06 -4.87
N ARG A 125 -6.66 3.81 -4.49
CA ARG A 125 -7.82 3.27 -3.78
C ARG A 125 -8.79 2.55 -4.71
N GLY A 126 -8.86 2.98 -5.96
CA GLY A 126 -9.79 2.42 -6.93
C GLY A 126 -9.59 3.03 -8.30
N ILE A 127 -10.27 2.43 -9.27
CA ILE A 127 -10.15 2.77 -10.69
C ILE A 127 -11.56 2.74 -11.27
N ASP A 128 -11.84 3.72 -12.12
CA ASP A 128 -13.01 3.71 -12.98
C ASP A 128 -12.52 3.53 -14.43
N HIS A 129 -12.73 2.31 -14.93
CA HIS A 129 -12.30 1.89 -16.25
C HIS A 129 -13.06 2.62 -17.37
N ASP A 130 -14.32 2.98 -17.13
CA ASP A 130 -15.19 3.59 -18.14
C ASP A 130 -14.77 5.04 -18.39
N SER A 131 -14.46 5.78 -17.32
CA SER A 131 -13.97 7.16 -17.43
C SER A 131 -12.45 7.29 -17.55
N GLY A 132 -11.70 6.18 -17.40
CA GLY A 132 -10.25 6.15 -17.55
C GLY A 132 -9.51 6.91 -16.44
N VAL A 133 -10.04 6.88 -15.23
CA VAL A 133 -9.53 7.65 -14.08
C VAL A 133 -9.11 6.72 -12.94
N ILE A 134 -8.14 7.19 -12.17
CA ILE A 134 -7.68 6.56 -10.94
C ILE A 134 -8.03 7.44 -9.75
N TYR A 135 -8.30 6.80 -8.61
CA TYR A 135 -8.59 7.45 -7.34
C TYR A 135 -7.41 7.25 -6.40
N VAL A 136 -6.69 8.34 -6.11
CA VAL A 136 -5.43 8.29 -5.34
C VAL A 136 -5.59 9.02 -4.01
N LEU A 137 -5.18 8.36 -2.92
CA LEU A 137 -4.96 9.00 -1.63
C LEU A 137 -3.48 9.39 -1.52
N SER A 138 -3.21 10.63 -1.15
CA SER A 138 -1.85 11.14 -0.96
C SER A 138 -1.86 12.24 0.09
N ASP A 139 -0.73 12.43 0.77
CA ASP A 139 -0.45 13.52 1.69
C ASP A 139 -0.06 14.82 0.98
N LEU A 140 0.10 14.79 -0.35
CA LEU A 140 0.38 15.97 -1.16
C LEU A 140 -0.79 16.96 -1.16
N SER A 141 -0.45 18.25 -1.14
CA SER A 141 -1.41 19.33 -1.37
C SER A 141 -1.90 19.31 -2.81
N LEU A 142 -3.03 19.98 -3.08
CA LEU A 142 -3.55 20.10 -4.45
C LEU A 142 -2.54 20.78 -5.38
N ASP A 143 -1.85 21.83 -4.90
CA ASP A 143 -0.83 22.55 -5.68
C ASP A 143 0.35 21.65 -6.06
N GLN A 144 0.81 20.80 -5.15
CA GLN A 144 1.86 19.82 -5.43
C GLN A 144 1.37 18.78 -6.43
N LEU A 145 0.15 18.27 -6.26
CA LEU A 145 -0.42 17.26 -7.13
C LEU A 145 -0.64 17.78 -8.56
N LEU A 146 -0.94 19.06 -8.74
CA LEU A 146 -1.05 19.70 -10.05
C LEU A 146 0.29 19.77 -10.81
N THR A 147 1.43 19.61 -10.12
CA THR A 147 2.75 19.52 -10.76
C THR A 147 3.14 18.10 -11.19
N VAL A 148 2.36 17.09 -10.81
CA VAL A 148 2.62 15.69 -11.12
C VAL A 148 2.14 15.38 -12.53
N ASP A 149 3.05 14.92 -13.37
CA ASP A 149 2.79 14.51 -14.76
C ASP A 149 3.06 13.01 -14.98
N CYS A 150 3.54 12.32 -13.95
CA CYS A 150 4.08 10.98 -14.06
C CYS A 150 3.72 10.12 -12.84
N ILE A 151 3.35 8.87 -13.10
CA ILE A 151 3.11 7.84 -12.09
C ILE A 151 4.05 6.67 -12.33
N ILE A 152 4.74 6.25 -11.28
CA ILE A 152 5.60 5.07 -11.30
C ILE A 152 4.99 3.99 -10.43
N ARG A 153 4.67 2.86 -11.06
CA ARG A 153 4.29 1.63 -10.37
C ARG A 153 5.54 0.92 -9.85
N GLY A 154 5.66 0.80 -8.53
CA GLY A 154 6.70 0.00 -7.87
C GLY A 154 6.23 -1.42 -7.53
N ASN A 155 7.11 -2.16 -6.84
CA ASN A 155 6.80 -3.49 -6.27
C ASN A 155 6.26 -3.40 -4.83
N SER A 156 5.79 -2.22 -4.43
CA SER A 156 5.32 -1.97 -3.06
C SER A 156 3.84 -2.37 -2.96
N ALA A 157 3.61 -3.56 -2.40
CA ALA A 157 2.26 -4.00 -2.04
C ALA A 157 1.73 -3.20 -0.85
N VAL A 158 0.40 -3.06 -0.78
CA VAL A 158 -0.27 -2.56 0.43
C VAL A 158 0.05 -3.51 1.59
N PRO A 159 0.44 -3.00 2.77
CA PRO A 159 0.78 -3.84 3.91
C PRO A 159 -0.32 -4.86 4.24
N GLU A 160 0.08 -6.13 4.35
CA GLU A 160 -0.81 -7.25 4.68
C GLU A 160 -1.69 -7.01 5.92
N PRO A 161 -1.22 -6.36 7.01
CA PRO A 161 -2.07 -6.08 8.17
C PRO A 161 -3.33 -5.28 7.84
N LEU A 162 -3.27 -4.35 6.88
CA LEU A 162 -4.43 -3.55 6.46
C LEU A 162 -5.45 -4.40 5.70
N MET A 163 -4.97 -5.26 4.81
CA MET A 163 -5.81 -6.15 4.03
C MET A 163 -6.50 -7.17 4.94
N LEU A 164 -5.76 -7.77 5.88
CA LEU A 164 -6.32 -8.72 6.85
C LEU A 164 -7.32 -8.07 7.81
N GLU A 165 -7.12 -6.82 8.21
CA GLU A 165 -8.11 -6.07 9.01
C GLU A 165 -9.42 -5.87 8.23
N GLN A 166 -9.34 -5.55 6.93
CA GLN A 166 -10.51 -5.43 6.06
C GLN A 166 -11.29 -6.75 5.99
N GLY A 167 -10.60 -7.88 5.79
CA GLY A 167 -11.22 -9.20 5.77
C GLY A 167 -11.89 -9.62 7.08
N LYS A 168 -11.53 -9.01 8.22
CA LYS A 168 -12.19 -9.24 9.52
C LYS A 168 -13.46 -8.40 9.68
N MET A 169 -13.50 -7.20 9.10
CA MET A 169 -14.68 -6.32 9.16
C MET A 169 -15.79 -6.76 8.19
N ASP A 170 -15.42 -7.31 7.04
CA ASP A 170 -16.39 -7.74 6.03
C ASP A 170 -17.03 -9.08 6.41
N SER A 171 -18.21 -9.00 7.05
CA SER A 171 -19.02 -10.17 7.45
C SER A 171 -19.68 -10.88 6.25
N SER A 172 -19.78 -10.22 5.11
CA SER A 172 -20.48 -10.70 3.91
C SER A 172 -19.58 -11.42 2.90
N GLY A 173 -18.32 -11.71 3.24
CA GLY A 173 -17.38 -12.43 2.35
C GLY A 173 -16.88 -11.63 1.14
N GLY A 174 -17.09 -10.32 1.11
CA GLY A 174 -16.80 -9.44 -0.03
C GLY A 174 -15.45 -8.71 -0.01
N SER A 175 -14.53 -9.07 0.89
CA SER A 175 -13.23 -8.39 0.97
C SER A 175 -12.35 -8.70 -0.24
N LEU A 176 -12.16 -7.71 -1.12
CA LEU A 176 -11.27 -7.81 -2.27
C LEU A 176 -9.83 -8.13 -1.83
N TYR A 177 -9.14 -8.97 -2.61
CA TYR A 177 -7.75 -9.39 -2.39
C TYR A 177 -7.46 -10.22 -1.12
N VAL A 178 -8.48 -10.57 -0.32
CA VAL A 178 -8.34 -11.46 0.83
C VAL A 178 -9.16 -12.72 0.59
N THR A 179 -8.51 -13.86 0.41
CA THR A 179 -9.18 -15.17 0.38
C THR A 179 -9.09 -15.84 1.74
N LYS A 180 -10.23 -16.35 2.21
CA LYS A 180 -10.31 -17.33 3.32
C LYS A 180 -10.51 -18.75 2.80
N ASN A 181 -10.85 -18.88 1.51
CA ASN A 181 -11.14 -20.14 0.85
C ASN A 181 -9.84 -20.66 0.25
N PHE A 182 -9.16 -21.49 1.02
CA PHE A 182 -8.02 -22.25 0.55
C PHE A 182 -8.51 -23.65 0.16
N PRO A 183 -8.61 -23.98 -1.14
CA PRO A 183 -9.21 -25.24 -1.58
C PRO A 183 -8.25 -26.44 -1.46
N TYR A 184 -7.26 -26.39 -0.57
CA TYR A 184 -6.35 -27.52 -0.34
C TYR A 184 -6.71 -28.21 0.98
N GLU A 185 -6.96 -29.52 0.92
CA GLU A 185 -6.76 -30.37 2.09
C GLU A 185 -5.27 -30.32 2.42
N THR A 186 -4.91 -29.88 3.63
CA THR A 186 -3.50 -29.81 4.06
C THR A 186 -2.90 -31.21 4.05
N VAL A 187 -2.20 -31.57 2.98
CA VAL A 187 -1.41 -32.80 2.87
C VAL A 187 0.09 -32.46 2.83
N GLY A 188 0.92 -33.33 3.40
CA GLY A 188 2.38 -33.17 3.38
C GLY A 188 2.92 -32.05 4.27
N ALA A 189 3.87 -31.26 3.76
CA ALA A 189 4.61 -30.23 4.53
C ALA A 189 3.71 -29.15 5.14
N GLY A 190 2.54 -28.87 4.54
CA GLY A 190 1.55 -27.93 5.08
C GLY A 190 0.78 -28.43 6.30
N MET A 191 0.86 -29.73 6.61
CA MET A 191 0.28 -30.34 7.83
C MET A 191 1.24 -30.29 9.03
N PHE A 192 2.53 -30.01 8.80
CA PHE A 192 3.48 -29.78 9.88
C PHE A 192 3.15 -28.45 10.55
N LYS A 193 2.35 -28.50 11.62
CA LYS A 193 2.33 -27.45 12.63
C LYS A 193 3.77 -27.25 13.08
N VAL A 194 4.42 -26.18 12.61
CA VAL A 194 5.66 -25.74 13.20
C VAL A 194 5.32 -25.32 14.63
N HIS A 195 5.45 -26.25 15.57
CA HIS A 195 5.60 -25.90 16.97
C HIS A 195 6.91 -25.14 17.06
N ARG A 196 6.87 -23.83 16.82
CA ARG A 196 7.94 -22.94 17.24
C ARG A 196 7.91 -22.94 18.76
N LYS A 197 8.52 -23.96 19.37
CA LYS A 197 9.02 -23.80 20.73
C LYS A 197 10.11 -22.75 20.59
N PHE A 198 9.81 -21.51 20.97
CA PHE A 198 10.85 -20.53 21.22
C PHE A 198 11.76 -21.13 22.30
N SER A 199 12.87 -21.73 21.89
CA SER A 199 13.89 -22.20 22.82
C SER A 199 14.52 -20.96 23.44
N LYS A 200 14.26 -20.75 24.73
CA LYS A 200 14.94 -19.76 25.55
C LYS A 200 16.44 -19.94 25.35
N LEU A 201 17.13 -18.96 24.75
CA LEU A 201 18.57 -18.87 24.87
C LEU A 201 18.84 -18.42 26.31
N THR A 202 19.08 -19.39 27.21
CA THR A 202 19.71 -19.10 28.49
C THR A 202 21.16 -18.70 28.20
N ARG A 203 21.56 -17.54 28.72
CA ARG A 203 22.96 -17.11 28.73
C ARG A 203 23.69 -17.90 29.83
N ASP A 204 23.99 -19.17 29.56
CA ASP A 204 25.00 -19.87 30.34
C ASP A 204 26.27 -19.86 29.52
N GLY A 205 27.08 -18.84 29.81
CA GLY A 205 28.45 -18.76 29.35
C GLY A 205 29.26 -19.91 29.93
N LYS A 206 29.96 -20.60 29.05
CA LYS A 206 31.24 -21.23 29.35
C LYS A 206 32.25 -20.74 28.33
#